data_AF-A0AAV1QUS5-F1
#
_entry.id   AF-A0AAV1QUS5-F1
#
_cell.length_a   1.000
_cell.length_b   1.000
_cell.length_c   1.000
_cell.angle_alpha   90.00
_cell.angle_beta   90.00
_cell.angle_gamma   90.00
#
_symmetry.space_group_name_H-M   'P 1'
#
loop_
_entity.id
_entity.type
_entity.pdbx_description
1 polymer ?
#
loop_
_entity_poly.entity_id
_entity_poly.type
_entity_poly.pdbx_seq_one_letter_code
_entity_poly.pdbx_strand_id
1 'polypeptide(L)'
;MGAEAGEEEAPLLHPTLPSNSTIKRTGTIWTGVAHIIAGVIGSGILSLSWSMAQLGWIAGPLAMLFFASITLLSTFLLCDCYRSPHPEFSLTRNRSFLEAVHQTLGIAYTVTTSLSLRAIQKSNCFHKEGHDASCEQGGGTLYMLLFGAVQVILSQIPDFHHILWLSIFAAIMSVSYSSIGSALGFAQVIENGYFKGDIGGVPAYSAVEKDTLKSPPSENKTMKTASTIAVIATTTFYLCCGGFGYAAFGENTLGNLLRGFDFSEPYWLVDLANACIVLHLVGGYQVFTQPLFANIERWIAKNYPNSRVIDSVRGRLLLIKKPDPTNAAGSARWLVSQNSWGVLNTISSDLGGAPFGNVVSFSDGPPGKGRGIPYFYLTTLDPTAKNALQDQRSSFTISEYSLGTCGKKDPENPSCAKITLTGKNKG
;
A
#
# COMPACT_ATOMS: atom_id res chain seq x y z
N MET A 1 19.11 -27.92 -61.45
CA MET A 1 20.25 -27.24 -60.79
C MET A 1 19.79 -25.84 -60.41
N GLY A 2 20.51 -25.19 -59.48
CA GLY A 2 20.02 -24.07 -58.66
C GLY A 2 19.38 -22.87 -59.37
N ALA A 3 18.50 -22.22 -58.61
CA ALA A 3 18.17 -20.81 -58.68
C ALA A 3 17.97 -20.33 -57.24
N GLU A 4 18.56 -19.19 -56.87
CA GLU A 4 18.45 -18.62 -55.53
C GLU A 4 17.18 -17.77 -55.40
N ALA A 5 16.63 -17.67 -54.19
CA ALA A 5 15.56 -16.74 -53.85
C ALA A 5 16.04 -15.87 -52.68
N GLY A 6 16.02 -14.55 -52.86
CA GLY A 6 16.70 -13.60 -51.98
C GLY A 6 16.00 -13.35 -50.64
N GLU A 7 16.75 -12.78 -49.70
CA GLU A 7 16.23 -12.30 -48.41
C GLU A 7 15.43 -11.01 -48.61
N GLU A 8 14.10 -11.07 -48.43
CA GLU A 8 13.22 -9.90 -48.43
C GLU A 8 13.10 -9.34 -47.00
N GLU A 9 14.03 -8.46 -46.60
CA GLU A 9 13.91 -7.70 -45.35
C GLU A 9 12.73 -6.71 -45.42
N ALA A 10 11.62 -7.06 -44.77
CA ALA A 10 10.47 -6.19 -44.55
C ALA A 10 10.59 -5.41 -43.21
N PRO A 11 10.05 -4.17 -43.14
CA PRO A 11 10.81 -3.08 -42.52
C PRO A 11 10.84 -3.04 -40.99
N LEU A 12 12.01 -2.66 -40.48
CA LEU A 12 12.25 -2.31 -39.09
C LEU A 12 11.38 -1.12 -38.65
N LEU A 13 10.62 -1.27 -37.57
CA LEU A 13 9.94 -0.13 -36.92
C LEU A 13 10.98 0.84 -36.33
N HIS A 14 10.89 2.11 -36.72
CA HIS A 14 11.92 3.12 -36.42
C HIS A 14 12.21 3.32 -34.91
N PRO A 15 13.48 3.33 -34.48
CA PRO A 15 13.84 3.39 -33.07
C PRO A 15 13.96 4.83 -32.53
N THR A 16 12.86 5.47 -32.14
CA THR A 16 12.86 6.84 -31.55
C THR A 16 11.98 7.02 -30.31
N LEU A 17 12.15 6.15 -29.30
CA LEU A 17 11.89 6.50 -27.90
C LEU A 17 13.08 6.08 -27.04
N PRO A 18 13.58 6.93 -26.12
CA PRO A 18 14.85 6.70 -25.45
C PRO A 18 14.84 5.44 -24.56
N SER A 19 15.83 4.59 -24.77
CA SER A 19 16.03 3.35 -24.03
C SER A 19 16.49 3.60 -22.59
N ASN A 20 15.57 3.98 -21.70
CA ASN A 20 15.71 3.77 -20.25
C ASN A 20 14.38 3.86 -19.50
N SER A 21 13.56 2.81 -19.64
CA SER A 21 12.49 2.48 -18.68
C SER A 21 12.68 1.04 -18.17
N THR A 22 13.80 0.83 -17.48
CA THR A 22 13.78 -0.07 -16.32
C THR A 22 12.97 0.64 -15.24
N ILE A 23 12.07 -0.06 -14.55
CA ILE A 23 11.43 0.49 -13.33
C ILE A 23 12.50 0.43 -12.23
N LYS A 24 13.36 1.45 -12.24
CA LYS A 24 14.50 1.58 -11.34
C LYS A 24 13.95 1.80 -9.93
N ARG A 25 13.97 0.74 -9.10
CA ARG A 25 13.57 0.82 -7.70
C ARG A 25 14.53 1.74 -6.94
N THR A 26 14.18 3.01 -6.84
CA THR A 26 14.96 4.08 -6.18
C THR A 26 14.72 4.15 -4.67
N GLY A 27 13.81 3.33 -4.14
CA GLY A 27 13.50 3.29 -2.70
C GLY A 27 14.68 2.86 -1.85
N THR A 28 15.04 3.71 -0.88
CA THR A 28 16.04 3.47 0.16
C THR A 28 15.36 3.16 1.50
N ILE A 29 16.13 2.70 2.50
CA ILE A 29 15.65 2.54 3.89
C ILE A 29 14.95 3.83 4.37
N TRP A 30 15.55 5.00 4.15
CA TRP A 30 15.01 6.29 4.57
C TRP A 30 13.66 6.63 3.91
N THR A 31 13.49 6.31 2.63
CA THR A 31 12.18 6.49 1.97
C THR A 31 11.14 5.50 2.46
N GLY A 32 11.55 4.29 2.87
CA GLY A 32 10.68 3.33 3.55
C GLY A 32 10.26 3.82 4.94
N VAL A 33 11.21 4.31 5.74
CA VAL A 33 10.95 4.94 7.05
C VAL A 33 9.97 6.10 6.90
N ALA A 34 10.18 7.01 5.94
CA ALA A 34 9.26 8.12 5.67
C ALA A 34 7.85 7.63 5.28
N HIS A 35 7.74 6.64 4.40
CA HIS A 35 6.44 6.10 3.98
C HIS A 35 5.69 5.40 5.13
N ILE A 36 6.41 4.70 6.02
CA ILE A 36 5.81 4.10 7.23
C ILE A 36 5.42 5.18 8.24
N ILE A 37 6.26 6.20 8.47
CA ILE A 37 5.94 7.33 9.37
C ILE A 37 4.71 8.11 8.89
N ALA A 38 4.61 8.41 7.59
CA ALA A 38 3.43 9.02 6.99
C ALA A 38 2.18 8.14 7.14
N GLY A 39 2.31 6.82 7.04
CA GLY A 39 1.19 5.90 7.22
C GLY A 39 0.75 5.70 8.68
N VAL A 40 1.68 5.74 9.63
CA VAL A 40 1.42 5.43 11.05
C VAL A 40 1.12 6.68 11.88
N ILE A 41 1.90 7.76 11.74
CA ILE A 41 1.67 9.02 12.47
C ILE A 41 0.49 9.78 11.83
N GLY A 42 -0.72 9.25 11.98
CA GLY A 42 -1.95 9.94 11.61
C GLY A 42 -2.34 11.05 12.59
N SER A 43 -3.44 11.75 12.32
CA SER A 43 -3.99 12.77 13.22
C SER A 43 -4.38 12.22 14.60
N GLY A 44 -4.70 10.93 14.69
CA GLY A 44 -5.04 10.23 15.93
C GLY A 44 -3.93 10.21 16.99
N ILE A 45 -2.69 10.60 16.66
CA ILE A 45 -1.66 10.83 17.68
C ILE A 45 -2.09 11.91 18.69
N LEU A 46 -2.85 12.91 18.24
CA LEU A 46 -3.34 14.00 19.08
C LEU A 46 -4.54 13.58 19.96
N SER A 47 -5.11 12.39 19.75
CA SER A 47 -6.08 11.79 20.68
C SER A 47 -5.44 10.87 21.74
N LEU A 48 -4.14 10.58 21.65
CA LEU A 48 -3.47 9.67 22.60
C LEU A 48 -3.42 10.22 24.02
N SER A 49 -3.43 11.54 24.20
CA SER A 49 -3.51 12.16 25.53
C SER A 49 -4.88 11.90 26.19
N TRP A 50 -5.95 11.82 25.40
CA TRP A 50 -7.26 11.36 25.91
C TRP A 50 -7.24 9.85 26.22
N SER A 51 -6.59 9.02 25.39
CA SER A 51 -6.40 7.60 25.68
C SER A 51 -5.55 7.36 26.94
N MET A 52 -4.53 8.18 27.19
CA MET A 52 -3.77 8.22 28.44
C MET A 52 -4.67 8.59 29.62
N ALA A 53 -5.54 9.59 29.46
CA ALA A 53 -6.53 9.94 30.50
C ALA A 53 -7.55 8.82 30.78
N GLN A 54 -7.83 7.93 29.82
CA GLN A 54 -8.65 6.74 30.08
C GLN A 54 -7.89 5.64 30.84
N LEU A 55 -6.55 5.61 30.81
CA LEU A 55 -5.73 4.49 31.33
C LEU A 55 -4.80 4.87 32.50
N GLY A 56 -4.69 6.15 32.82
CA GLY A 56 -3.81 6.65 33.88
C GLY A 56 -2.32 6.51 33.58
N TRP A 57 -1.50 7.04 34.49
CA TRP A 57 -0.04 7.13 34.33
C TRP A 57 0.70 5.79 34.25
N ILE A 58 0.10 4.68 34.72
CA ILE A 58 0.72 3.35 34.66
C ILE A 58 0.23 2.55 33.45
N ALA A 59 -1.08 2.33 33.31
CA ALA A 59 -1.58 1.45 32.25
C ALA A 59 -1.51 2.09 30.86
N GLY A 60 -1.55 3.42 30.75
CA GLY A 60 -1.38 4.15 29.49
C GLY A 60 -0.04 3.85 28.80
N PRO A 61 1.12 4.20 29.40
CA PRO A 61 2.43 3.93 28.81
C PRO A 61 2.70 2.44 28.59
N LEU A 62 2.26 1.57 29.50
CA LEU A 62 2.42 0.11 29.36
C LEU A 62 1.62 -0.43 28.17
N ALA A 63 0.36 -0.02 27.99
CA ALA A 63 -0.45 -0.39 26.84
C ALA A 63 0.18 0.11 25.52
N MET A 64 0.73 1.34 25.51
CA MET A 64 1.39 1.90 24.33
C MET A 64 2.65 1.11 23.94
N LEU A 65 3.48 0.71 24.91
CA LEU A 65 4.65 -0.15 24.68
C LEU A 65 4.25 -1.59 24.26
N PHE A 66 3.16 -2.12 24.81
CA PHE A 66 2.60 -3.42 24.43
C PHE A 66 2.07 -3.41 22.99
N PHE A 67 1.26 -2.42 22.60
CA PHE A 67 0.79 -2.29 21.23
C PHE A 67 1.90 -1.95 20.22
N ALA A 68 2.93 -1.20 20.62
CA ALA A 68 4.14 -1.01 19.80
C ALA A 68 4.88 -2.34 19.56
N SER A 69 4.98 -3.19 20.60
CA SER A 69 5.59 -4.52 20.51
C SER A 69 4.80 -5.47 19.60
N ILE A 70 3.46 -5.48 19.72
CA ILE A 70 2.57 -6.20 18.80
C ILE A 70 2.74 -5.68 17.37
N THR A 71 2.75 -4.36 17.18
CA THR A 71 2.91 -3.73 15.86
C THR A 71 4.24 -4.12 15.21
N LEU A 72 5.34 -4.15 15.97
CA LEU A 72 6.64 -4.58 15.48
C LEU A 72 6.64 -6.06 15.09
N LEU A 73 6.06 -6.93 15.92
CA LEU A 73 5.92 -8.37 15.65
C LEU A 73 5.06 -8.62 14.39
N SER A 74 3.87 -8.02 14.31
CA SER A 74 2.98 -8.11 13.15
C SER A 74 3.64 -7.58 11.87
N THR A 75 4.40 -6.48 11.97
CA THR A 75 5.14 -5.93 10.82
C THR A 75 6.29 -6.84 10.40
N PHE A 76 7.00 -7.47 11.34
CA PHE A 76 8.03 -8.46 11.02
C PHE A 76 7.47 -9.71 10.35
N LEU A 77 6.31 -10.21 10.80
CA LEU A 77 5.58 -11.30 10.16
C LEU A 77 5.15 -10.91 8.73
N LEU A 78 4.55 -9.73 8.55
CA LEU A 78 4.21 -9.21 7.22
C LEU A 78 5.45 -9.05 6.31
N CYS A 79 6.59 -8.61 6.85
CA CYS A 79 7.85 -8.47 6.12
C CYS A 79 8.49 -9.80 5.69
N ASP A 80 8.09 -10.94 6.28
CA ASP A 80 8.48 -12.27 5.80
C ASP A 80 7.37 -12.87 4.90
N CYS A 81 6.09 -12.67 5.24
CA CYS A 81 4.95 -13.27 4.55
C CYS A 81 4.49 -12.53 3.27
N TYR A 82 4.98 -11.33 2.95
CA TYR A 82 4.59 -10.58 1.74
C TYR A 82 4.85 -11.30 0.41
N ARG A 83 5.64 -12.39 0.44
CA ARG A 83 5.91 -13.30 -0.69
C ARG A 83 5.52 -14.77 -0.40
N SER A 84 4.46 -15.00 0.39
CA SER A 84 3.89 -16.34 0.55
C SER A 84 3.08 -16.77 -0.70
N PRO A 85 3.47 -17.85 -1.41
CA PRO A 85 2.68 -18.39 -2.50
C PRO A 85 1.58 -19.32 -1.95
N HIS A 86 0.33 -19.12 -2.38
CA HIS A 86 -0.77 -20.05 -2.10
C HIS A 86 -0.94 -20.98 -3.32
N PRO A 87 -0.99 -22.32 -3.15
CA PRO A 87 -0.80 -23.26 -4.25
C PRO A 87 -1.89 -23.27 -5.34
N GLU A 88 -3.08 -22.71 -5.08
CA GLU A 88 -4.22 -22.73 -6.02
C GLU A 88 -4.74 -21.35 -6.43
N PHE A 89 -4.36 -20.26 -5.73
CA PHE A 89 -4.89 -18.92 -5.99
C PHE A 89 -3.82 -17.83 -5.85
N SER A 90 -3.70 -17.00 -6.89
CA SER A 90 -2.80 -15.85 -6.93
C SER A 90 -3.22 -14.76 -5.94
N LEU A 91 -2.35 -14.45 -4.96
CA LEU A 91 -2.43 -13.27 -4.09
C LEU A 91 -3.81 -13.02 -3.45
N THR A 92 -4.29 -13.99 -2.67
CA THR A 92 -5.51 -13.89 -1.87
C THR A 92 -5.34 -12.95 -0.66
N ARG A 93 -5.15 -11.64 -0.91
CA ARG A 93 -5.23 -10.60 0.13
C ARG A 93 -6.60 -10.67 0.79
N ASN A 94 -6.66 -10.97 2.09
CA ASN A 94 -7.90 -10.99 2.85
C ASN A 94 -8.56 -9.61 2.81
N ARG A 95 -9.83 -9.54 2.41
CA ARG A 95 -10.46 -8.29 1.95
C ARG A 95 -11.27 -7.59 3.03
N SER A 96 -12.17 -8.31 3.71
CA SER A 96 -13.16 -7.76 4.64
C SER A 96 -12.57 -6.82 5.69
N PHE A 97 -11.53 -7.24 6.40
CA PHE A 97 -10.91 -6.43 7.45
C PHE A 97 -10.21 -5.18 6.88
N LEU A 98 -9.41 -5.33 5.82
CA LEU A 98 -8.71 -4.20 5.21
C LEU A 98 -9.69 -3.22 4.54
N GLU A 99 -10.77 -3.69 3.94
CA GLU A 99 -11.80 -2.86 3.32
C GLU A 99 -12.56 -2.04 4.37
N ALA A 100 -12.98 -2.67 5.48
CA ALA A 100 -13.60 -1.98 6.61
C ALA A 100 -12.67 -0.97 7.29
N VAL A 101 -11.39 -1.30 7.48
CA VAL A 101 -10.38 -0.38 8.05
C VAL A 101 -10.16 0.83 7.12
N HIS A 102 -9.97 0.60 5.82
CA HIS A 102 -9.77 1.70 4.85
C HIS A 102 -11.01 2.61 4.74
N GLN A 103 -12.22 2.04 4.77
CA GLN A 103 -13.47 2.80 4.78
C GLN A 103 -13.62 3.65 6.05
N THR A 104 -13.33 3.08 7.22
CA THR A 104 -13.37 3.80 8.51
C THR A 104 -12.34 4.93 8.55
N LEU A 105 -11.13 4.68 8.04
CA LEU A 105 -10.06 5.67 7.96
C LEU A 105 -10.42 6.87 7.07
N GLY A 106 -11.09 6.64 5.93
CA GLY A 106 -11.57 7.70 5.04
C GLY A 106 -12.61 8.63 5.70
N ILE A 107 -13.49 8.08 6.55
CA ILE A 107 -14.43 8.87 7.35
C ILE A 107 -13.67 9.72 8.37
N ALA A 108 -12.75 9.12 9.13
CA ALA A 108 -11.93 9.81 10.13
C ALA A 108 -11.10 10.97 9.51
N TYR A 109 -10.54 10.77 8.31
CA TYR A 109 -9.78 11.79 7.58
C TYR A 109 -10.67 12.98 7.19
N THR A 110 -11.88 12.70 6.70
CA THR A 110 -12.86 13.73 6.29
C THR A 110 -13.34 14.56 7.48
N VAL A 111 -13.68 13.89 8.60
CA VAL A 111 -14.11 14.55 9.84
C VAL A 111 -12.98 15.37 10.45
N THR A 112 -11.76 14.82 10.54
CA THR A 112 -10.62 15.55 11.12
C THR A 112 -10.26 16.78 10.28
N THR A 113 -10.26 16.66 8.95
CA THR A 113 -9.98 17.79 8.05
C THR A 113 -10.99 18.92 8.24
N SER A 114 -12.28 18.60 8.37
CA SER A 114 -13.34 19.59 8.68
C SER A 114 -13.13 20.25 10.06
N LEU A 115 -12.72 19.49 11.07
CA LEU A 115 -12.43 20.02 12.41
C LEU A 115 -11.20 20.96 12.41
N SER A 116 -10.13 20.61 11.71
CA SER A 116 -8.92 21.43 11.61
C SER A 116 -9.15 22.71 10.80
N LEU A 117 -9.93 22.65 9.72
CA LEU A 117 -10.34 23.84 8.96
C LEU A 117 -11.24 24.77 9.79
N ARG A 118 -12.14 24.22 10.62
CA ARG A 118 -12.95 24.99 11.58
C ARG A 118 -12.10 25.67 12.66
N ALA A 119 -11.07 25.01 13.20
CA ALA A 119 -10.15 25.63 14.15
C ALA A 119 -9.46 26.86 13.53
N ILE A 120 -8.93 26.71 12.32
CA ILE A 120 -8.31 27.80 11.56
C ILE A 120 -9.32 28.92 11.26
N GLN A 121 -10.55 28.60 10.86
CA GLN A 121 -11.60 29.61 10.64
C GLN A 121 -11.93 30.39 11.94
N LYS A 122 -12.04 29.68 13.06
CA LYS A 122 -12.31 30.26 14.40
C LYS A 122 -11.19 31.18 14.86
N SER A 123 -9.93 30.77 14.70
CA SER A 123 -8.75 31.59 15.01
C SER A 123 -8.72 32.88 14.17
N ASN A 124 -8.86 32.76 12.84
CA ASN A 124 -8.91 33.92 11.94
C ASN A 124 -10.09 34.87 12.25
N CYS A 125 -11.22 34.36 12.73
CA CYS A 125 -12.35 35.17 13.15
C CYS A 125 -12.01 36.01 14.40
N PHE A 126 -11.49 35.41 15.47
CA PHE A 126 -11.07 36.16 16.66
C PHE A 126 -9.94 37.16 16.37
N HIS A 127 -9.00 36.83 15.48
CA HIS A 127 -7.95 37.76 15.07
C HIS A 127 -8.50 39.00 14.31
N LYS A 128 -9.60 38.84 13.56
CA LYS A 128 -10.20 39.94 12.77
C LYS A 128 -11.21 40.77 13.57
N GLU A 129 -12.06 40.12 14.36
CA GLU A 129 -13.20 40.75 15.04
C GLU A 129 -12.97 40.98 16.55
N GLY A 130 -11.88 40.45 17.11
CA GLY A 130 -11.54 40.49 18.55
C GLY A 130 -11.94 39.22 19.32
N HIS A 131 -11.33 39.00 20.49
CA HIS A 131 -11.57 37.79 21.30
C HIS A 131 -13.00 37.67 21.84
N ASP A 132 -13.69 38.79 22.06
CA ASP A 132 -15.09 38.82 22.54
C ASP A 132 -16.13 38.60 21.41
N ALA A 133 -15.70 38.40 20.17
CA ALA A 133 -16.60 38.26 19.03
C ALA A 133 -17.36 36.93 19.02
N SER A 134 -18.65 36.96 18.68
CA SER A 134 -19.50 35.77 18.57
C SER A 134 -19.26 34.99 17.27
N CYS A 135 -18.07 34.39 17.14
CA CYS A 135 -17.65 33.59 15.99
C CYS A 135 -18.45 32.27 15.88
N GLU A 136 -19.57 32.28 15.15
CA GLU A 136 -20.41 31.09 14.94
C GLU A 136 -19.67 29.94 14.26
N GLN A 137 -19.86 28.73 14.79
CA GLN A 137 -19.15 27.52 14.38
C GLN A 137 -19.82 26.85 13.16
N GLY A 138 -20.09 27.62 12.10
CA GLY A 138 -20.70 27.15 10.86
C GLY A 138 -19.83 26.15 10.06
N GLY A 139 -20.19 25.93 8.81
CA GLY A 139 -19.29 25.39 7.77
C GLY A 139 -18.81 23.93 7.88
N GLY A 140 -19.09 23.17 8.95
CA GLY A 140 -18.53 21.82 9.12
C GLY A 140 -18.85 20.87 7.97
N THR A 141 -20.13 20.81 7.57
CA THR A 141 -20.59 20.03 6.42
C THR A 141 -20.00 20.56 5.11
N LEU A 142 -19.84 21.88 4.99
CA LEU A 142 -19.21 22.51 3.82
C LEU A 142 -17.74 22.08 3.69
N TYR A 143 -16.96 22.08 4.76
CA TYR A 143 -15.57 21.60 4.73
C TYR A 143 -15.45 20.10 4.45
N MET A 144 -16.41 19.27 4.90
CA MET A 144 -16.46 17.85 4.53
C MET A 144 -16.76 17.66 3.03
N LEU A 145 -17.69 18.46 2.48
CA LEU A 145 -18.01 18.44 1.05
C LEU A 145 -16.87 18.99 0.19
N LEU A 146 -16.20 20.06 0.61
CA LEU A 146 -15.02 20.62 -0.05
C LEU A 146 -13.84 19.64 -0.06
N PHE A 147 -13.58 18.96 1.07
CA PHE A 147 -12.60 17.88 1.11
C PHE A 147 -12.98 16.76 0.13
N GLY A 148 -14.23 16.31 0.15
CA GLY A 148 -14.74 15.31 -0.81
C GLY A 148 -14.53 15.72 -2.27
N ALA A 149 -14.86 16.96 -2.63
CA ALA A 149 -14.66 17.50 -3.97
C ALA A 149 -13.17 17.54 -4.38
N VAL A 150 -12.28 17.97 -3.47
CA VAL A 150 -10.82 17.91 -3.67
C VAL A 150 -10.35 16.48 -3.87
N GLN A 151 -10.82 15.51 -3.09
CA GLN A 151 -10.44 14.09 -3.26
C GLN A 151 -10.95 13.50 -4.57
N VAL A 152 -12.14 13.90 -5.03
CA VAL A 152 -12.67 13.52 -6.36
C VAL A 152 -11.76 14.06 -7.47
N ILE A 153 -11.35 15.33 -7.41
CA ILE A 153 -10.44 15.94 -8.40
C ILE A 153 -9.06 15.24 -8.38
N LEU A 154 -8.47 15.06 -7.19
CA LEU A 154 -7.16 14.43 -7.03
C LEU A 154 -7.15 12.96 -7.48
N SER A 155 -8.26 12.23 -7.32
CA SER A 155 -8.38 10.85 -7.80
C SER A 155 -8.37 10.70 -9.33
N GLN A 156 -8.57 11.79 -10.09
CA GLN A 156 -8.47 11.78 -11.56
C GLN A 156 -7.01 11.86 -12.05
N ILE A 157 -6.04 12.14 -11.18
CA ILE A 157 -4.63 12.32 -11.57
C ILE A 157 -4.04 10.94 -11.94
N PRO A 158 -3.62 10.73 -13.21
CA PRO A 158 -3.19 9.42 -13.67
C PRO A 158 -1.82 9.04 -13.11
N ASP A 159 -1.84 7.99 -12.27
CA ASP A 159 -0.69 7.25 -11.72
C ASP A 159 0.50 8.10 -11.26
N PHE A 160 0.47 8.51 -9.99
CA PHE A 160 1.55 9.24 -9.33
C PHE A 160 2.82 8.37 -9.11
N HIS A 161 3.48 7.91 -10.18
CA HIS A 161 4.77 7.18 -10.12
C HIS A 161 5.92 8.00 -9.45
N HIS A 162 5.67 9.27 -9.10
CA HIS A 162 6.53 10.14 -8.30
C HIS A 162 6.10 10.33 -6.82
N ILE A 163 5.21 9.48 -6.24
CA ILE A 163 4.74 9.54 -4.81
C ILE A 163 5.84 9.68 -3.74
N LEU A 164 7.10 9.39 -4.06
CA LEU A 164 8.22 9.50 -3.13
C LEU A 164 8.26 10.85 -2.39
N TRP A 165 8.02 11.97 -3.09
CA TRP A 165 7.99 13.30 -2.48
C TRP A 165 6.74 13.53 -1.62
N LEU A 166 5.56 13.04 -2.05
CA LEU A 166 4.32 13.10 -1.27
C LEU A 166 4.46 12.34 0.06
N SER A 167 5.16 11.20 0.05
CA SER A 167 5.40 10.39 1.25
C SER A 167 6.34 11.09 2.24
N ILE A 168 7.40 11.73 1.73
CA ILE A 168 8.33 12.53 2.53
C ILE A 168 7.63 13.78 3.08
N PHE A 169 6.85 14.47 2.25
CA PHE A 169 6.07 15.65 2.66
C PHE A 169 5.03 15.30 3.74
N ALA A 170 4.28 14.20 3.55
CA ALA A 170 3.36 13.67 4.55
C ALA A 170 4.06 13.36 5.88
N ALA A 171 5.24 12.70 5.84
CA ALA A 171 6.04 12.42 7.04
C ALA A 171 6.57 13.69 7.73
N ILE A 172 6.90 14.74 6.98
CA ILE A 172 7.28 16.04 7.54
C ILE A 172 6.07 16.67 8.22
N MET A 173 4.93 16.78 7.54
CA MET A 173 3.69 17.34 8.11
C MET A 173 3.25 16.60 9.38
N SER A 174 3.33 15.27 9.40
CA SER A 174 2.96 14.46 10.56
C SER A 174 3.90 14.63 11.75
N VAL A 175 5.21 14.64 11.51
CA VAL A 175 6.19 14.97 12.54
C VAL A 175 6.00 16.41 13.04
N SER A 176 5.66 17.37 12.16
CA SER A 176 5.44 18.77 12.54
C SER A 176 4.28 18.95 13.52
N TYR A 177 3.06 18.50 13.21
CA TYR A 177 1.94 18.69 14.16
C TYR A 177 2.11 17.87 15.45
N SER A 178 2.77 16.71 15.38
CA SER A 178 3.10 15.90 16.56
C SER A 178 4.11 16.61 17.49
N SER A 179 5.13 17.24 16.91
CA SER A 179 6.11 18.04 17.65
C SER A 179 5.48 19.29 18.26
N ILE A 180 4.61 19.97 17.51
CA ILE A 180 3.89 21.15 18.01
C ILE A 180 2.97 20.79 19.18
N GLY A 181 2.15 19.74 19.03
CA GLY A 181 1.28 19.26 20.11
C GLY A 181 2.06 18.83 21.37
N SER A 182 3.19 18.14 21.18
CA SER A 182 4.11 17.78 22.27
C SER A 182 4.71 19.00 22.97
N ALA A 183 5.15 20.01 22.21
CA ALA A 183 5.75 21.23 22.74
C ALA A 183 4.75 22.11 23.50
N LEU A 184 3.53 22.28 22.97
CA LEU A 184 2.43 22.98 23.66
C LEU A 184 2.04 22.26 24.95
N GLY A 185 1.93 20.92 24.92
CA GLY A 185 1.71 20.11 26.11
C GLY A 185 2.80 20.32 27.17
N PHE A 186 4.07 20.28 26.77
CA PHE A 186 5.19 20.47 27.69
C PHE A 186 5.26 21.90 28.27
N ALA A 187 4.98 22.93 27.46
CA ALA A 187 4.87 24.30 27.93
C ALA A 187 3.75 24.46 28.97
N GLN A 188 2.59 23.83 28.74
CA GLN A 188 1.48 23.84 29.68
C GLN A 188 1.80 23.14 31.01
N VAL A 189 2.66 22.10 31.00
CA VAL A 189 3.16 21.46 32.23
C VAL A 189 4.08 22.39 33.02
N ILE A 190 4.91 23.18 32.34
CA ILE A 190 5.75 24.21 32.99
C ILE A 190 4.86 25.29 33.61
N GLU A 191 3.84 25.76 32.89
CA GLU A 191 2.89 26.77 33.40
C GLU A 191 2.05 26.25 34.58
N ASN A 192 1.62 24.98 34.54
CA ASN A 192 0.91 24.34 35.66
C ASN A 192 1.77 24.28 36.93
N GLY A 193 3.10 24.18 36.79
CA GLY A 193 4.05 23.92 37.89
C GLY A 193 4.03 22.49 38.45
N TYR A 194 3.11 21.62 37.99
CA TYR A 194 3.00 20.22 38.38
C TYR A 194 2.35 19.38 37.26
N PHE A 195 2.52 18.06 37.36
CA PHE A 195 1.92 17.08 36.44
C PHE A 195 0.49 16.75 36.88
N LYS A 196 -0.49 16.87 35.97
CA LYS A 196 -1.88 16.43 36.18
C LYS A 196 -2.05 14.95 35.82
N GLY A 197 -3.21 14.39 36.15
CA GLY A 197 -3.61 13.03 35.81
C GLY A 197 -3.40 12.01 36.92
N ASP A 198 -4.39 11.14 37.13
CA ASP A 198 -4.37 9.99 38.03
C ASP A 198 -3.54 8.79 37.51
N ILE A 199 -3.23 7.87 38.43
CA ILE A 199 -2.50 6.63 38.23
C ILE A 199 -3.34 5.55 37.52
N GLY A 200 -4.63 5.42 37.86
CA GLY A 200 -5.51 4.33 37.45
C GLY A 200 -6.46 4.64 36.29
N GLY A 201 -6.84 5.91 36.10
CA GLY A 201 -7.70 6.33 34.99
C GLY A 201 -9.15 5.83 35.10
N VAL A 202 -9.78 5.52 33.96
CA VAL A 202 -11.19 5.10 33.87
C VAL A 202 -11.25 3.56 33.68
N PRO A 203 -12.03 2.81 34.48
CA PRO A 203 -11.97 1.34 34.47
C PRO A 203 -12.33 0.69 33.12
N ALA A 204 -11.39 -0.10 32.57
CA ALA A 204 -11.55 -0.90 31.34
C ALA A 204 -10.82 -2.26 31.46
N TYR A 205 -11.16 -3.26 30.61
CA TYR A 205 -10.76 -4.67 30.83
C TYR A 205 -10.63 -5.48 29.52
N SER A 206 -9.59 -6.34 29.39
CA SER A 206 -9.45 -7.60 28.59
C SER A 206 -7.99 -7.89 28.14
N ALA A 207 -7.71 -9.02 27.46
CA ALA A 207 -6.44 -9.78 27.56
C ALA A 207 -5.81 -10.34 26.24
N VAL A 208 -4.75 -11.16 26.38
CA VAL A 208 -3.83 -11.79 25.36
C VAL A 208 -4.33 -13.13 24.77
N GLU A 209 -3.69 -13.88 23.83
CA GLU A 209 -2.30 -14.02 23.28
C GLU A 209 -2.35 -14.42 21.75
N LYS A 210 -1.39 -14.99 20.97
CA LYS A 210 -0.07 -15.67 21.14
C LYS A 210 0.88 -15.49 19.88
N ASP A 211 1.94 -16.29 19.84
CA ASP A 211 3.19 -16.35 19.04
C ASP A 211 3.23 -17.37 17.86
N THR A 212 4.27 -17.36 16.98
CA THR A 212 5.04 -18.52 16.41
C THR A 212 5.97 -18.21 15.18
N LEU A 213 7.30 -18.29 15.37
CA LEU A 213 8.41 -18.68 14.43
C LEU A 213 8.75 -17.87 13.11
N LYS A 214 9.65 -18.39 12.23
CA LYS A 214 10.73 -17.63 11.51
C LYS A 214 11.22 -18.26 10.17
N SER A 215 11.92 -17.61 9.20
CA SER A 215 11.90 -16.20 8.71
C SER A 215 12.60 -15.84 7.33
N PRO A 216 13.87 -16.20 6.97
CA PRO A 216 14.69 -15.36 6.02
C PRO A 216 15.56 -16.08 4.93
N PRO A 217 16.37 -15.43 4.03
CA PRO A 217 16.53 -13.98 3.74
C PRO A 217 16.52 -13.54 2.24
N SER A 218 16.21 -12.24 2.00
CA SER A 218 17.07 -11.32 1.20
C SER A 218 16.54 -9.88 1.25
N GLU A 219 15.43 -9.58 0.54
CA GLU A 219 14.79 -8.25 0.54
C GLU A 219 14.17 -7.88 1.92
N ASN A 220 13.80 -8.87 2.75
CA ASN A 220 13.12 -8.66 4.04
C ASN A 220 13.96 -7.90 5.08
N LYS A 221 15.30 -8.03 5.05
CA LYS A 221 16.21 -7.35 5.99
C LYS A 221 16.05 -5.82 5.93
N THR A 222 15.99 -5.27 4.74
CA THR A 222 15.86 -3.82 4.49
C THR A 222 14.53 -3.28 5.03
N MET A 223 13.42 -3.99 4.78
CA MET A 223 12.10 -3.55 5.23
C MET A 223 11.95 -3.68 6.75
N LYS A 224 12.52 -4.72 7.38
CA LYS A 224 12.55 -4.86 8.84
C LYS A 224 13.34 -3.73 9.50
N THR A 225 14.51 -3.36 8.98
CA THR A 225 15.26 -2.19 9.48
C THR A 225 14.45 -0.90 9.38
N ALA A 226 13.80 -0.62 8.24
CA ALA A 226 12.94 0.55 8.09
C ALA A 226 11.75 0.53 9.07
N SER A 227 11.14 -0.64 9.26
CA SER A 227 10.01 -0.84 10.19
C SER A 227 10.41 -0.61 11.64
N THR A 228 11.56 -1.14 12.10
CA THR A 228 12.05 -0.91 13.46
C THR A 228 12.31 0.58 13.73
N ILE A 229 12.96 1.28 12.80
CA ILE A 229 13.24 2.72 12.94
C ILE A 229 11.93 3.51 13.01
N ALA A 230 10.97 3.20 12.12
CA ALA A 230 9.67 3.87 12.11
C ALA A 230 8.85 3.60 13.38
N VAL A 231 8.78 2.34 13.86
CA VAL A 231 8.04 1.98 15.09
C VAL A 231 8.68 2.63 16.33
N ILE A 232 10.01 2.71 16.42
CA ILE A 232 10.67 3.44 17.52
C ILE A 232 10.29 4.92 17.46
N ALA A 233 10.41 5.56 16.30
CA ALA A 233 10.08 6.97 16.12
C ALA A 233 8.61 7.27 16.43
N THR A 234 7.67 6.45 15.93
CA THR A 234 6.24 6.62 16.22
C THR A 234 5.97 6.43 17.70
N THR A 235 6.56 5.43 18.35
CA THR A 235 6.37 5.18 19.79
C THR A 235 6.88 6.34 20.63
N THR A 236 8.02 6.95 20.29
CA THR A 236 8.51 8.17 20.95
C THR A 236 7.54 9.33 20.80
N PHE A 237 7.11 9.67 19.57
CA PHE A 237 6.13 10.75 19.37
C PHE A 237 4.80 10.47 20.07
N TYR A 238 4.35 9.21 20.07
CA TYR A 238 3.11 8.78 20.72
C TYR A 238 3.19 9.00 22.23
N LEU A 239 4.27 8.56 22.88
CA LEU A 239 4.51 8.78 24.31
C LEU A 239 4.68 10.27 24.66
N CYS A 240 5.30 11.08 23.79
CA CYS A 240 5.39 12.53 23.99
C CYS A 240 4.03 13.22 23.89
N CYS A 241 3.26 12.99 22.82
CA CYS A 241 1.92 13.58 22.65
C CYS A 241 0.95 13.12 23.76
N GLY A 242 0.95 11.82 24.06
CA GLY A 242 0.13 11.24 25.11
C GLY A 242 0.50 11.75 26.50
N GLY A 243 1.78 11.63 26.87
CA GLY A 243 2.29 12.01 28.18
C GLY A 243 2.23 13.51 28.46
N PHE A 244 2.75 14.36 27.57
CA PHE A 244 2.72 15.81 27.80
C PHE A 244 1.29 16.36 27.74
N GLY A 245 0.42 15.82 26.87
CA GLY A 245 -0.99 16.20 26.85
C GLY A 245 -1.74 15.80 28.14
N TYR A 246 -1.49 14.59 28.66
CA TYR A 246 -2.11 14.14 29.90
C TYR A 246 -1.57 14.91 31.12
N ALA A 247 -0.26 15.19 31.18
CA ALA A 247 0.33 16.04 32.21
C ALA A 247 -0.19 17.49 32.18
N ALA A 248 -0.53 18.00 31.00
CA ALA A 248 -1.07 19.35 30.81
C ALA A 248 -2.52 19.51 31.29
N PHE A 249 -3.39 18.53 31.01
CA PHE A 249 -4.85 18.64 31.15
C PHE A 249 -5.52 17.60 32.06
N GLY A 250 -4.83 16.50 32.41
CA GLY A 250 -5.35 15.41 33.25
C GLY A 250 -6.57 14.73 32.63
N GLU A 251 -7.53 14.39 33.48
CA GLU A 251 -8.82 13.75 33.12
C GLU A 251 -9.63 14.61 32.15
N ASN A 252 -9.44 15.93 32.17
CA ASN A 252 -10.12 16.90 31.30
C ASN A 252 -9.48 17.00 29.90
N THR A 253 -8.52 16.13 29.56
CA THR A 253 -7.91 16.10 28.23
C THR A 253 -8.94 15.89 27.13
N LEU A 254 -8.96 16.77 26.13
CA LEU A 254 -9.86 16.65 24.99
C LEU A 254 -9.37 15.61 23.97
N GLY A 255 -10.30 14.96 23.26
CA GLY A 255 -10.04 13.96 22.20
C GLY A 255 -9.29 14.49 20.96
N ASN A 256 -8.83 15.74 20.97
CA ASN A 256 -7.73 16.24 20.15
C ASN A 256 -6.98 17.27 21.00
N LEU A 257 -5.70 16.99 21.29
CA LEU A 257 -4.81 17.80 22.11
C LEU A 257 -4.76 19.28 21.69
N LEU A 258 -4.84 19.58 20.39
CA LEU A 258 -4.81 20.97 19.91
C LEU A 258 -6.03 21.80 20.37
N ARG A 259 -7.17 21.17 20.68
CA ARG A 259 -8.33 21.89 21.25
C ARG A 259 -8.11 22.32 22.70
N GLY A 260 -7.14 21.74 23.41
CA GLY A 260 -6.70 22.27 24.70
C GLY A 260 -6.03 23.65 24.57
N PHE A 261 -5.61 24.01 23.34
CA PHE A 261 -4.88 25.23 23.01
C PHE A 261 -5.68 26.15 22.06
N ASP A 262 -7.00 25.96 21.94
CA ASP A 262 -7.92 26.67 21.02
C ASP A 262 -8.00 28.20 21.23
N PHE A 263 -7.31 28.71 22.26
CA PHE A 263 -7.19 30.11 22.68
C PHE A 263 -5.78 30.46 23.23
N SER A 264 -4.79 29.57 23.11
CA SER A 264 -3.46 29.78 23.71
C SER A 264 -2.56 30.61 22.82
N GLU A 265 -1.83 31.57 23.40
CA GLU A 265 -0.77 32.28 22.68
C GLU A 265 0.49 31.40 22.57
N PRO A 266 1.14 31.32 21.40
CA PRO A 266 0.78 31.95 20.13
C PRO A 266 -0.19 31.10 19.28
N TYR A 267 -1.37 31.65 18.96
CA TYR A 267 -2.42 30.97 18.19
C TYR A 267 -1.96 30.49 16.80
N TRP A 268 -1.05 31.22 16.14
CA TRP A 268 -0.52 30.86 14.81
C TRP A 268 0.15 29.47 14.80
N LEU A 269 0.68 29.03 15.95
CA LEU A 269 1.33 27.73 16.09
C LEU A 269 0.29 26.58 16.11
N VAL A 270 -0.89 26.84 16.68
CA VAL A 270 -2.04 25.92 16.67
C VAL A 270 -2.68 25.87 15.28
N ASP A 271 -2.76 27.01 14.59
CA ASP A 271 -3.22 27.07 13.19
C ASP A 271 -2.24 26.34 12.24
N LEU A 272 -0.94 26.52 12.43
CA LEU A 272 0.09 25.80 11.67
C LEU A 272 0.00 24.29 11.87
N ALA A 273 -0.21 23.82 13.11
CA ALA A 273 -0.43 22.41 13.39
C ALA A 273 -1.70 21.87 12.69
N ASN A 274 -2.80 22.62 12.73
CA ASN A 274 -4.02 22.27 12.01
C ASN A 274 -3.83 22.27 10.48
N ALA A 275 -3.06 23.21 9.92
CA ALA A 275 -2.76 23.25 8.49
C ALA A 275 -1.91 22.03 8.06
N CYS A 276 -0.91 21.64 8.87
CA CYS A 276 -0.14 20.42 8.68
C CYS A 276 -1.04 19.16 8.71
N ILE A 277 -2.04 19.10 9.61
CA ILE A 277 -3.02 18.01 9.62
C ILE A 277 -3.81 17.97 8.30
N VAL A 278 -4.37 19.09 7.85
CA VAL A 278 -5.15 19.16 6.59
C VAL A 278 -4.29 18.70 5.40
N LEU A 279 -3.08 19.22 5.27
CA LEU A 279 -2.16 18.86 4.19
C LEU A 279 -1.74 17.38 4.25
N HIS A 280 -1.48 16.85 5.45
CA HIS A 280 -1.17 15.43 5.62
C HIS A 280 -2.36 14.55 5.21
N LEU A 281 -3.56 14.81 5.73
CA LEU A 281 -4.74 13.99 5.45
C LEU A 281 -5.17 14.05 3.98
N VAL A 282 -4.95 15.19 3.29
CA VAL A 282 -5.19 15.27 1.84
C VAL A 282 -4.30 14.29 1.06
N GLY A 283 -3.00 14.27 1.34
CA GLY A 283 -2.05 13.36 0.68
C GLY A 283 -2.23 11.89 1.09
N GLY A 284 -2.43 11.64 2.40
CA GLY A 284 -2.64 10.30 2.93
C GLY A 284 -3.91 9.64 2.39
N TYR A 285 -5.00 10.39 2.19
CA TYR A 285 -6.26 9.87 1.64
C TYR A 285 -6.04 9.20 0.28
N GLN A 286 -5.26 9.81 -0.62
CA GLN A 286 -4.97 9.25 -1.94
C GLN A 286 -4.15 7.96 -1.86
N VAL A 287 -3.19 7.86 -0.94
CA VAL A 287 -2.40 6.63 -0.72
C VAL A 287 -3.26 5.51 -0.12
N PHE A 288 -4.08 5.82 0.88
CA PHE A 288 -4.90 4.83 1.57
C PHE A 288 -6.15 4.39 0.78
N THR A 289 -6.70 5.21 -0.11
CA THR A 289 -7.89 4.83 -0.91
C THR A 289 -7.56 4.11 -2.23
N GLN A 290 -6.34 4.22 -2.77
CA GLN A 290 -5.92 3.48 -3.97
C GLN A 290 -6.23 1.96 -3.91
N PRO A 291 -5.96 1.22 -2.82
CA PRO A 291 -6.33 -0.19 -2.71
C PRO A 291 -7.83 -0.47 -2.68
N LEU A 292 -8.64 0.50 -2.22
CA LEU A 292 -10.10 0.41 -2.21
C LEU A 292 -10.65 0.63 -3.63
N PHE A 293 -10.21 1.69 -4.31
CA PHE A 293 -10.58 1.96 -5.71
C PHE A 293 -10.20 0.78 -6.62
N ALA A 294 -8.97 0.27 -6.51
CA ALA A 294 -8.52 -0.91 -7.27
C ALA A 294 -9.29 -2.20 -6.93
N ASN A 295 -10.00 -2.29 -5.81
CA ASN A 295 -10.90 -3.41 -5.51
C ASN A 295 -12.30 -3.18 -6.10
N ILE A 296 -12.83 -1.97 -6.00
CA ILE A 296 -14.12 -1.57 -6.59
C ILE A 296 -14.06 -1.70 -8.13
N GLU A 297 -13.01 -1.20 -8.77
CA GLU A 297 -12.77 -1.36 -10.22
C GLU A 297 -12.79 -2.82 -10.67
N ARG A 298 -12.10 -3.71 -9.93
CA ARG A 298 -12.09 -5.16 -10.20
C ARG A 298 -13.47 -5.79 -9.99
N TRP A 299 -14.23 -5.34 -8.99
CA TRP A 299 -15.59 -5.81 -8.74
C TRP A 299 -16.55 -5.35 -9.84
N ILE A 300 -16.47 -4.10 -10.29
CA ILE A 300 -17.25 -3.58 -11.43
C ILE A 300 -16.89 -4.36 -12.70
N ALA A 301 -15.60 -4.54 -12.99
CA ALA A 301 -15.13 -5.29 -14.15
C ALA A 301 -15.58 -6.77 -14.15
N LYS A 302 -15.67 -7.41 -12.97
CA LYS A 302 -16.17 -8.79 -12.84
C LYS A 302 -17.69 -8.90 -13.05
N ASN A 303 -18.47 -7.98 -12.47
CA ASN A 303 -19.94 -8.11 -12.44
C ASN A 303 -20.65 -7.40 -13.61
N TYR A 304 -20.04 -6.37 -14.20
CA TYR A 304 -20.61 -5.55 -15.28
C TYR A 304 -19.67 -5.45 -16.51
N PRO A 305 -19.25 -6.58 -17.11
CA PRO A 305 -18.19 -6.65 -18.13
C PRO A 305 -18.46 -5.87 -19.42
N ASN A 306 -19.69 -5.42 -19.65
CA ASN A 306 -20.12 -4.65 -20.82
C ASN A 306 -20.32 -3.14 -20.53
N SER A 307 -19.90 -2.65 -19.36
CA SER A 307 -20.08 -1.24 -18.97
C SER A 307 -18.96 -0.33 -19.52
N ARG A 308 -19.31 0.84 -20.08
CA ARG A 308 -18.35 1.83 -20.61
C ARG A 308 -17.28 2.30 -19.62
N VAL A 309 -17.52 2.14 -18.31
CA VAL A 309 -16.54 2.43 -17.26
C VAL A 309 -15.25 1.60 -17.45
N ILE A 310 -15.39 0.39 -18.01
CA ILE A 310 -14.27 -0.54 -18.23
C ILE A 310 -13.27 0.00 -19.26
N ASP A 311 -13.69 0.81 -20.24
CA ASP A 311 -12.78 1.32 -21.28
C ASP A 311 -11.65 2.18 -20.69
N SER A 312 -11.90 2.89 -19.57
CA SER A 312 -10.86 3.64 -18.84
C SER A 312 -10.00 2.75 -17.93
N VAL A 313 -10.54 1.68 -17.36
CA VAL A 313 -9.82 0.77 -16.44
C VAL A 313 -8.93 -0.21 -17.20
N ARG A 314 -9.40 -0.69 -18.35
CA ARG A 314 -8.73 -1.71 -19.19
C ARG A 314 -7.42 -1.20 -19.81
N GLY A 315 -7.25 0.12 -19.89
CA GLY A 315 -6.06 0.79 -20.42
C GLY A 315 -4.75 0.49 -19.68
N ARG A 316 -4.76 -0.09 -18.47
CA ARG A 316 -3.54 -0.46 -17.72
C ARG A 316 -3.12 -1.93 -17.80
N LEU A 317 -3.86 -2.82 -18.47
CA LEU A 317 -3.56 -4.27 -18.39
C LEU A 317 -3.80 -5.15 -19.63
N LEU A 318 -4.40 -4.64 -20.72
CA LEU A 318 -4.59 -5.40 -21.97
C LEU A 318 -4.21 -4.58 -23.21
N LEU A 319 -2.97 -4.11 -23.28
CA LEU A 319 -2.50 -3.19 -24.33
C LEU A 319 -2.10 -3.87 -25.66
N ILE A 320 -2.27 -5.19 -25.80
CA ILE A 320 -1.95 -5.92 -27.03
C ILE A 320 -3.19 -6.68 -27.52
N LYS A 321 -3.80 -6.17 -28.60
CA LYS A 321 -4.88 -6.83 -29.35
C LYS A 321 -4.40 -8.22 -29.81
N LYS A 322 -5.24 -9.25 -29.66
CA LYS A 322 -4.95 -10.60 -30.17
C LYS A 322 -4.58 -10.52 -31.67
N PRO A 323 -3.39 -11.03 -32.07
CA PRO A 323 -2.98 -11.07 -33.47
C PRO A 323 -3.93 -11.90 -34.34
N ASP A 324 -3.80 -11.77 -35.66
CA ASP A 324 -4.52 -12.63 -36.59
C ASP A 324 -4.12 -14.11 -36.37
N PRO A 325 -5.08 -15.07 -36.33
CA PRO A 325 -4.78 -16.49 -36.16
C PRO A 325 -3.82 -17.07 -37.21
N THR A 326 -3.79 -16.51 -38.43
CA THR A 326 -2.83 -16.93 -39.49
C THR A 326 -1.39 -16.59 -39.12
N ASN A 327 -1.16 -15.53 -38.33
CA ASN A 327 0.15 -15.18 -37.79
C ASN A 327 0.44 -16.01 -36.53
N ALA A 328 0.73 -17.30 -36.73
CA ALA A 328 0.99 -18.25 -35.65
C ALA A 328 2.12 -17.78 -34.71
N ALA A 329 3.21 -17.22 -35.23
CA ALA A 329 4.33 -16.71 -34.42
C ALA A 329 3.99 -15.44 -33.63
N GLY A 330 3.15 -14.56 -34.19
CA GLY A 330 2.57 -13.42 -33.49
C GLY A 330 1.64 -13.86 -32.38
N SER A 331 0.70 -14.76 -32.68
CA SER A 331 -0.25 -15.34 -31.73
C SER A 331 0.45 -16.09 -30.59
N ALA A 332 1.53 -16.82 -30.88
CA ALA A 332 2.38 -17.47 -29.88
C ALA A 332 3.05 -16.44 -28.94
N ARG A 333 3.72 -15.42 -29.48
CA ARG A 333 4.35 -14.36 -28.66
C ARG A 333 3.33 -13.57 -27.84
N TRP A 334 2.16 -13.28 -28.41
CA TRP A 334 1.04 -12.69 -27.68
C TRP A 334 0.63 -13.59 -26.50
N LEU A 335 0.31 -14.86 -26.76
CA LEU A 335 -0.14 -15.81 -25.74
C LEU A 335 0.88 -16.01 -24.60
N VAL A 336 2.17 -16.03 -24.93
CA VAL A 336 3.27 -16.04 -23.95
C VAL A 336 3.30 -14.73 -23.15
N SER A 337 3.26 -13.56 -23.80
CA SER A 337 3.36 -12.25 -23.14
C SER A 337 2.15 -11.85 -22.28
N GLN A 338 0.96 -12.43 -22.52
CA GLN A 338 -0.24 -12.15 -21.75
C GLN A 338 -0.41 -13.08 -20.54
N ASN A 339 0.25 -14.25 -20.52
CA ASN A 339 0.21 -15.18 -19.40
C ASN A 339 1.39 -14.96 -18.44
N SER A 340 1.20 -15.29 -17.17
CA SER A 340 2.26 -15.26 -16.13
C SER A 340 2.52 -16.62 -15.49
N TRP A 341 1.79 -17.66 -15.92
CA TRP A 341 1.89 -19.03 -15.40
C TRP A 341 1.52 -20.05 -16.48
N GLY A 342 1.91 -21.30 -16.26
CA GLY A 342 1.55 -22.45 -17.09
C GLY A 342 1.97 -23.77 -16.42
N VAL A 343 1.93 -24.87 -17.17
CA VAL A 343 2.37 -26.19 -16.68
C VAL A 343 3.75 -26.53 -17.25
N LEU A 344 4.76 -26.67 -16.39
CA LEU A 344 6.10 -27.13 -16.76
C LEU A 344 6.25 -28.62 -16.43
N ASN A 345 6.45 -29.41 -17.47
CA ASN A 345 6.70 -30.84 -17.40
C ASN A 345 8.19 -31.13 -17.38
N THR A 346 8.61 -32.01 -16.49
CA THR A 346 9.98 -32.50 -16.29
C THR A 346 9.98 -34.01 -16.12
N ILE A 347 11.16 -34.64 -16.08
CA ILE A 347 11.32 -36.08 -15.87
C ILE A 347 11.77 -36.30 -14.42
N SER A 348 11.00 -37.05 -13.64
CA SER A 348 11.21 -37.19 -12.19
C SER A 348 12.37 -38.12 -11.85
N SER A 349 13.36 -37.62 -11.10
CA SER A 349 14.42 -38.48 -10.55
C SER A 349 13.88 -39.45 -9.50
N ASP A 350 12.94 -38.96 -8.68
CA ASP A 350 12.49 -39.64 -7.47
C ASP A 350 11.38 -40.67 -7.77
N LEU A 351 10.72 -40.53 -8.91
CA LEU A 351 9.67 -41.44 -9.41
C LEU A 351 10.15 -42.25 -10.63
N GLY A 352 11.43 -42.62 -10.66
CA GLY A 352 11.98 -43.57 -11.64
C GLY A 352 11.88 -43.15 -13.11
N GLY A 353 11.93 -41.84 -13.40
CA GLY A 353 11.79 -41.30 -14.75
C GLY A 353 10.34 -40.99 -15.18
N ALA A 354 9.35 -41.08 -14.27
CA ALA A 354 7.98 -40.70 -14.58
C ALA A 354 7.85 -39.21 -14.98
N PRO A 355 6.98 -38.86 -15.95
CA PRO A 355 6.72 -37.46 -16.32
C PRO A 355 6.02 -36.73 -15.17
N PHE A 356 6.57 -35.57 -14.78
CA PHE A 356 6.10 -34.75 -13.68
C PHE A 356 5.78 -33.33 -14.16
N GLY A 357 4.48 -33.03 -14.27
CA GLY A 357 3.97 -31.70 -14.59
C GLY A 357 3.64 -30.90 -13.33
N ASN A 358 4.19 -29.69 -13.23
CA ASN A 358 3.91 -28.77 -12.13
C ASN A 358 3.40 -27.41 -12.66
N VAL A 359 2.55 -26.74 -11.88
CA VAL A 359 2.08 -25.38 -12.18
C VAL A 359 3.17 -24.39 -11.76
N VAL A 360 3.75 -23.67 -12.72
CA VAL A 360 4.84 -22.73 -12.48
C VAL A 360 4.49 -21.32 -12.97
N SER A 361 4.95 -20.31 -12.22
CA SER A 361 4.97 -18.94 -12.72
C SER A 361 6.18 -18.71 -13.62
N PHE A 362 6.02 -17.90 -14.67
CA PHE A 362 7.09 -17.55 -15.59
C PHE A 362 7.03 -16.06 -15.98
N SER A 363 8.08 -15.58 -16.61
CA SER A 363 8.13 -14.27 -17.27
C SER A 363 8.97 -14.40 -18.53
N ASP A 364 8.54 -13.81 -19.65
CA ASP A 364 9.35 -13.73 -20.87
C ASP A 364 10.10 -12.38 -21.02
N GLY A 365 9.93 -11.50 -20.04
CA GLY A 365 10.51 -10.16 -19.97
C GLY A 365 9.65 -9.19 -19.15
N PRO A 366 10.03 -7.91 -19.07
CA PRO A 366 9.18 -6.86 -18.51
C PRO A 366 7.91 -6.65 -19.35
N PRO A 367 6.81 -6.12 -18.79
CA PRO A 367 5.59 -5.81 -19.53
C PRO A 367 5.86 -4.99 -20.80
N GLY A 368 5.32 -5.45 -21.93
CA GLY A 368 5.53 -4.84 -23.26
C GLY A 368 6.95 -5.00 -23.84
N LYS A 369 7.86 -5.71 -23.16
CA LYS A 369 9.25 -5.97 -23.59
C LYS A 369 9.60 -7.47 -23.49
N GLY A 370 8.59 -8.32 -23.58
CA GLY A 370 8.72 -9.78 -23.64
C GLY A 370 9.50 -10.23 -24.86
N ARG A 371 10.40 -11.19 -24.68
CA ARG A 371 11.28 -11.75 -25.73
C ARG A 371 10.78 -13.09 -26.29
N GLY A 372 9.69 -13.64 -25.77
CA GLY A 372 9.23 -14.98 -26.10
C GLY A 372 10.12 -16.11 -25.56
N ILE A 373 11.03 -15.82 -24.62
CA ILE A 373 11.88 -16.80 -23.93
C ILE A 373 11.40 -16.91 -22.48
N PRO A 374 10.67 -17.96 -22.08
CA PRO A 374 10.21 -18.12 -20.69
C PRO A 374 11.36 -18.31 -19.71
N TYR A 375 11.38 -17.50 -18.65
CA TYR A 375 12.23 -17.67 -17.47
C TYR A 375 11.39 -18.14 -16.29
N PHE A 376 11.87 -19.18 -15.60
CA PHE A 376 11.20 -19.79 -14.44
C PHE A 376 12.00 -19.50 -13.17
N TYR A 377 11.38 -18.82 -12.20
CA TYR A 377 12.02 -18.47 -10.92
C TYR A 377 11.69 -19.51 -9.85
N LEU A 378 12.33 -20.68 -9.95
CA LEU A 378 12.12 -21.80 -9.04
C LEU A 378 13.28 -21.94 -8.05
N THR A 379 12.97 -22.38 -6.83
CA THR A 379 13.99 -22.78 -5.84
C THR A 379 14.49 -24.18 -6.14
N THR A 380 15.75 -24.50 -5.82
CA THR A 380 16.32 -25.86 -5.97
C THR A 380 15.65 -26.92 -5.09
N LEU A 381 14.82 -26.49 -4.12
CA LEU A 381 13.95 -27.35 -3.32
C LEU A 381 12.65 -27.74 -4.03
N ASP A 382 12.29 -27.08 -5.14
CA ASP A 382 11.11 -27.40 -5.93
C ASP A 382 11.38 -28.69 -6.75
N PRO A 383 10.48 -29.69 -6.75
CA PRO A 383 10.68 -30.93 -7.50
C PRO A 383 10.94 -30.71 -8.99
N THR A 384 10.29 -29.73 -9.62
CA THR A 384 10.48 -29.36 -11.04
C THR A 384 11.90 -28.84 -11.29
N ALA A 385 12.44 -28.03 -10.38
CA ALA A 385 13.82 -27.54 -10.47
C ALA A 385 14.84 -28.66 -10.22
N LYS A 386 14.62 -29.48 -9.19
CA LYS A 386 15.44 -30.66 -8.87
C LYS A 386 15.49 -31.65 -10.04
N ASN A 387 14.36 -31.88 -10.70
CA ASN A 387 14.25 -32.70 -11.91
C ASN A 387 15.01 -32.05 -13.08
N ALA A 388 14.74 -30.77 -13.38
CA ALA A 388 15.35 -30.04 -14.49
C ALA A 388 16.88 -29.90 -14.42
N LEU A 389 17.46 -29.96 -13.21
CA LEU A 389 18.90 -29.98 -12.98
C LEU A 389 19.54 -31.34 -13.27
N GLN A 390 18.77 -32.43 -13.25
CA GLN A 390 19.25 -33.80 -13.53
C GLN A 390 18.96 -34.21 -14.98
N ASP A 391 17.75 -33.93 -15.48
CA ASP A 391 17.41 -34.04 -16.89
C ASP A 391 16.83 -32.71 -17.38
N GLN A 392 17.59 -32.05 -18.26
CA GLN A 392 17.19 -30.75 -18.83
C GLN A 392 15.95 -30.84 -19.74
N ARG A 393 15.54 -32.03 -20.19
CA ARG A 393 14.38 -32.20 -21.09
C ARG A 393 13.09 -31.74 -20.41
N SER A 394 12.41 -30.78 -21.04
CA SER A 394 11.20 -30.18 -20.51
C SER A 394 10.16 -29.90 -21.60
N SER A 395 8.91 -29.73 -21.20
CA SER A 395 7.90 -29.05 -22.02
C SER A 395 7.05 -28.10 -21.17
N PHE A 396 6.82 -26.89 -21.67
CA PHE A 396 6.05 -25.86 -20.98
C PHE A 396 4.77 -25.53 -21.75
N THR A 397 3.61 -25.68 -21.11
CA THR A 397 2.29 -25.51 -21.75
C THR A 397 1.51 -24.34 -21.15
N ILE A 398 0.93 -23.52 -22.03
CA ILE A 398 0.13 -22.34 -21.70
C ILE A 398 -1.20 -22.40 -22.48
N SER A 399 -2.30 -21.98 -21.86
CA SER A 399 -3.63 -21.90 -22.48
C SER A 399 -4.15 -20.47 -22.52
N GLU A 400 -4.83 -20.10 -23.61
CA GLU A 400 -5.57 -18.84 -23.75
C GLU A 400 -6.78 -18.79 -22.79
N TYR A 401 -7.31 -19.94 -22.37
CA TYR A 401 -8.44 -20.01 -21.45
C TYR A 401 -8.16 -19.26 -20.13
N SER A 402 -6.91 -19.32 -19.65
CA SER A 402 -6.42 -18.60 -18.47
C SER A 402 -6.50 -17.07 -18.58
N LEU A 403 -6.62 -16.52 -19.81
CA LEU A 403 -6.79 -15.10 -20.09
C LEU A 403 -8.27 -14.66 -20.15
N GLY A 404 -9.20 -15.63 -20.15
CA GLY A 404 -10.64 -15.38 -20.32
C GLY A 404 -11.07 -14.92 -21.72
N THR A 405 -10.15 -14.82 -22.70
CA THR A 405 -10.47 -14.34 -24.06
C THR A 405 -11.20 -15.38 -24.92
N CYS A 406 -11.25 -16.65 -24.50
CA CYS A 406 -12.01 -17.71 -25.16
C CYS A 406 -13.55 -17.62 -24.97
N GLY A 407 -14.03 -16.71 -24.11
CA GLY A 407 -15.45 -16.46 -23.89
C GLY A 407 -16.14 -17.60 -23.11
N LYS A 408 -17.21 -18.17 -23.66
CA LYS A 408 -17.94 -19.33 -23.10
C LYS A 408 -17.50 -20.68 -23.67
N LYS A 409 -16.42 -20.71 -24.46
CA LYS A 409 -15.87 -21.94 -25.05
C LYS A 409 -14.98 -22.65 -24.02
N ASP A 410 -14.93 -23.97 -24.07
CA ASP A 410 -14.08 -24.77 -23.18
C ASP A 410 -12.58 -24.66 -23.57
N PRO A 411 -11.65 -25.13 -22.71
CA PRO A 411 -10.20 -25.02 -22.95
C PRO A 411 -9.65 -25.89 -24.11
N GLU A 412 -10.39 -26.90 -24.56
CA GLU A 412 -10.00 -27.79 -25.66
C GLU A 412 -10.56 -27.33 -27.02
N ASN A 413 -11.51 -26.40 -27.01
CA ASN A 413 -12.11 -25.84 -28.22
C ASN A 413 -11.05 -25.28 -29.19
N PRO A 414 -11.05 -25.62 -30.49
CA PRO A 414 -10.03 -25.17 -31.43
C PRO A 414 -10.02 -23.65 -31.69
N SER A 415 -10.99 -22.89 -31.17
CA SER A 415 -10.94 -21.42 -31.17
C SER A 415 -10.11 -20.82 -30.03
N CYS A 416 -9.78 -21.62 -29.01
CA CYS A 416 -9.04 -21.24 -27.81
C CYS A 416 -7.59 -21.71 -27.99
N ALA A 417 -6.66 -20.78 -28.11
CA ALA A 417 -5.27 -21.13 -28.42
C ALA A 417 -4.59 -21.81 -27.22
N LYS A 418 -3.73 -22.80 -27.49
CA LYS A 418 -2.77 -23.33 -26.52
C LYS A 418 -1.41 -23.50 -27.20
N ILE A 419 -0.34 -23.34 -26.43
CA ILE A 419 1.03 -23.52 -26.89
C ILE A 419 1.78 -24.44 -25.95
N THR A 420 2.52 -25.40 -26.52
CA THR A 420 3.45 -26.26 -25.79
C THR A 420 4.85 -26.04 -26.36
N LEU A 421 5.75 -25.51 -25.55
CA LEU A 421 7.15 -25.27 -25.87
C LEU A 421 7.98 -26.44 -25.34
N THR A 422 8.47 -27.31 -26.22
CA THR A 422 9.30 -28.48 -25.84
C THR A 422 10.77 -28.20 -26.14
N GLY A 423 11.67 -28.56 -25.22
CA GLY A 423 13.10 -28.29 -25.41
C GLY A 423 13.98 -28.79 -24.28
N LYS A 424 15.08 -28.07 -24.04
CA LYS A 424 15.97 -28.27 -22.90
C LYS A 424 16.07 -26.98 -22.08
N ASN A 425 15.84 -27.09 -20.78
CA ASN A 425 16.10 -26.01 -19.83
C ASN A 425 17.61 -25.72 -19.79
N LYS A 426 17.98 -24.43 -19.83
CA LYS A 426 19.33 -23.97 -19.51
C LYS A 426 19.29 -23.42 -18.08
N GLY A 427 20.05 -24.04 -17.18
CA GLY A 427 20.35 -23.52 -15.84
C GLY A 427 21.46 -22.48 -15.89
#